data_AF-Q0CXA2-F1
#
_entry.id   AF-Q0CXA2-F1
#
_cell.length_a   1.000
_cell.length_b   1.000
_cell.length_c   1.000
_cell.angle_alpha   90.00
_cell.angle_beta   90.00
_cell.angle_gamma   90.00
#
_symmetry.space_group_name_H-M   'P 1'
#
loop_
_entity.id
_entity.type
_entity.pdbx_description
1 polymer ?
#
loop_
_entity_poly.entity_id
_entity_poly.type
_entity_poly.pdbx_seq_one_letter_code
_entity_poly.pdbx_strand_id
1 'polypeptide(L)'
;MPISHAPRINAGPHPASLRDHPAALESRVIYFVQTTMAETYPIGTRSECERLVRDWGFRHVFTWADGRHAGVTTHLIRQGSLTITYPEDNATLHHGEVKKETFGVGARVDVPANKLHEVWIGESGCEYVIGE
;
A
#
# COMPACT_ATOMS: atom_id res chain seq x y z
N MET A 1 56.46 48.48 53.85
CA MET A 1 56.97 49.05 52.58
C MET A 1 55.90 48.85 51.49
N PRO A 2 55.77 49.77 50.51
CA PRO A 2 54.64 49.89 49.55
C PRO A 2 54.53 48.69 48.57
N ILE A 3 53.42 48.46 47.84
CA ILE A 3 52.87 49.22 46.68
C ILE A 3 51.40 48.82 46.40
N SER A 4 50.55 49.44 45.56
CA SER A 4 50.41 50.79 44.92
C SER A 4 49.12 50.78 44.04
N HIS A 5 48.43 51.94 43.89
CA HIS A 5 47.45 52.35 42.84
C HIS A 5 46.71 51.34 41.91
N ALA A 6 45.35 51.37 41.97
CA ALA A 6 44.32 51.70 40.92
C ALA A 6 44.49 51.32 39.41
N PRO A 7 43.48 51.46 38.49
CA PRO A 7 42.02 51.69 38.61
C PRO A 7 41.10 50.82 37.68
N ARG A 8 39.76 51.00 37.82
CA ARG A 8 38.63 50.93 36.83
C ARG A 8 38.73 50.07 35.54
N ILE A 9 37.64 49.34 35.27
CA ILE A 9 36.96 49.34 33.95
C ILE A 9 35.51 49.84 34.09
N ASN A 10 34.91 50.33 33.01
CA ASN A 10 33.57 50.93 32.98
C ASN A 10 32.82 50.51 31.71
N ALA A 11 31.57 50.06 31.82
CA ALA A 11 30.69 49.73 30.70
C ALA A 11 29.27 50.23 30.99
N GLY A 12 28.65 50.89 30.03
CA GLY A 12 27.39 51.63 30.20
C GLY A 12 26.11 50.79 30.10
N PRO A 13 24.94 51.43 30.28
CA PRO A 13 23.65 50.75 30.37
C PRO A 13 22.99 50.42 29.02
N HIS A 14 22.00 49.54 29.08
CA HIS A 14 20.98 49.31 28.05
C HIS A 14 20.22 50.60 27.66
N PRO A 15 19.66 50.63 26.44
CA PRO A 15 18.20 50.71 26.34
C PRO A 15 17.60 49.61 25.44
N ALA A 16 16.30 49.71 25.16
CA ALA A 16 15.51 48.79 24.33
C ALA A 16 14.45 49.57 23.51
N SER A 17 13.88 48.97 22.45
CA SER A 17 12.47 49.13 22.06
C SER A 17 12.11 48.19 20.90
N LEU A 18 10.80 48.00 20.70
CA LEU A 18 10.15 47.35 19.55
C LEU A 18 9.39 48.42 18.71
N ARG A 19 8.86 48.14 17.51
CA ARG A 19 8.63 46.85 16.85
C ARG A 19 9.47 46.67 15.56
N ASP A 20 9.02 46.50 14.30
CA ASP A 20 7.69 46.54 13.67
C ASP A 20 7.58 45.58 12.45
N HIS A 21 6.39 45.53 11.87
CA HIS A 21 5.98 44.62 10.78
C HIS A 21 5.19 45.41 9.70
N PRO A 22 4.90 44.86 8.49
CA PRO A 22 5.07 43.47 8.04
C PRO A 22 5.71 43.27 6.64
N ALA A 23 6.07 42.01 6.31
CA ALA A 23 5.93 41.45 4.95
C ALA A 23 6.02 39.91 4.95
N ALA A 24 5.18 39.25 4.15
CA ALA A 24 5.30 37.88 3.63
C ALA A 24 5.90 36.76 4.54
N LEU A 25 5.05 36.11 5.36
CA LEU A 25 5.22 34.67 5.59
C LEU A 25 4.66 33.91 4.38
N GLU A 26 5.54 33.32 3.57
CA GLU A 26 5.16 32.35 2.54
C GLU A 26 4.69 31.05 3.20
N SER A 27 3.38 30.90 3.37
CA SER A 27 2.75 29.68 3.89
C SER A 27 2.88 28.51 2.91
N ARG A 28 4.05 27.89 2.87
CA ARG A 28 4.31 26.65 2.12
C ARG A 28 3.56 25.47 2.72
N VAL A 29 2.30 25.32 2.33
CA VAL A 29 1.56 24.06 2.42
C VAL A 29 2.26 23.07 1.48
N ILE A 30 3.19 22.29 2.03
CA ILE A 30 3.84 21.20 1.28
C ILE A 30 2.81 20.07 1.16
N TYR A 31 2.10 20.06 0.03
CA TYR A 31 1.30 18.92 -0.38
C TYR A 31 2.22 17.73 -0.58
N PHE A 32 2.25 16.83 0.41
CA PHE A 32 2.93 15.55 0.32
C PHE A 32 2.16 14.66 -0.67
N VAL A 33 2.47 14.78 -1.96
CA VAL A 33 2.07 13.80 -2.97
C VAL A 33 2.83 12.53 -2.63
N GLN A 34 2.18 11.64 -1.87
CA GLN A 34 2.77 10.41 -1.37
C GLN A 34 2.80 9.37 -2.49
N THR A 35 3.68 9.59 -3.48
CA THR A 35 4.00 8.64 -4.52
C THR A 35 4.49 7.35 -3.87
N THR A 36 3.64 6.32 -3.86
CA THR A 36 3.97 4.99 -3.35
C THR A 36 4.99 4.35 -4.28
N MET A 37 6.27 4.50 -3.94
CA MET A 37 7.37 3.78 -4.60
C MET A 37 7.15 2.29 -4.40
N ALA A 38 6.96 1.55 -5.50
CA ALA A 38 6.87 0.10 -5.45
C ALA A 38 8.26 -0.49 -5.19
N GLU A 39 8.49 -0.94 -3.96
CA GLU A 39 9.71 -1.64 -3.57
C GLU A 39 9.72 -3.07 -4.16
N THR A 40 10.81 -3.44 -4.83
CA THR A 40 10.97 -4.78 -5.43
C THR A 40 11.75 -5.68 -4.49
N TYR A 41 11.15 -6.81 -4.12
CA TYR A 41 11.74 -7.82 -3.25
C TYR A 41 12.11 -9.11 -4.01
N PRO A 42 13.18 -9.82 -3.62
CA PRO A 42 13.52 -11.12 -4.21
C PRO A 42 12.45 -12.17 -3.85
N ILE A 43 11.95 -12.88 -4.85
CA ILE A 43 10.97 -13.97 -4.66
C ILE A 43 11.71 -15.26 -4.31
N GLY A 44 11.38 -15.83 -3.15
CA GLY A 44 11.87 -17.13 -2.68
C GLY A 44 10.78 -18.20 -2.71
N THR A 45 10.87 -19.18 -1.81
CA THR A 45 9.77 -20.12 -1.58
C THR A 45 8.57 -19.44 -0.91
N ARG A 46 7.38 -20.06 -1.02
CA ARG A 46 6.13 -19.61 -0.35
C ARG A 46 6.36 -19.23 1.11
N SER A 47 7.05 -20.09 1.87
CA SER A 47 7.34 -19.88 3.30
C SER A 47 8.25 -18.69 3.57
N GLU A 48 9.20 -18.40 2.67
CA GLU A 48 10.09 -17.24 2.78
C GLU A 48 9.37 -15.93 2.44
N CYS A 49 8.53 -15.93 1.40
CA CYS A 49 7.68 -14.80 1.06
C CYS A 49 6.65 -14.51 2.16
N GLU A 50 5.97 -15.52 2.71
CA GLU A 50 5.08 -15.30 3.86
C GLU A 50 5.83 -14.83 5.11
N ARG A 51 7.06 -15.30 5.36
CA ARG A 51 7.89 -14.78 6.46
C ARG A 51 8.24 -13.31 6.24
N LEU A 52 8.68 -12.92 5.04
CA LEU A 52 8.99 -11.54 4.69
C LEU A 52 7.80 -10.59 4.96
N VAL A 53 6.57 -11.00 4.60
CA VAL A 53 5.36 -10.23 4.89
C VAL A 53 5.05 -10.16 6.40
N ARG A 54 5.34 -11.21 7.18
CA ARG A 54 5.24 -11.17 8.66
C ARG A 54 6.29 -10.25 9.26
N ASP A 55 7.50 -10.23 8.71
CA ASP A 55 8.61 -9.36 9.15
C ASP A 55 8.30 -7.86 8.88
N TRP A 56 7.43 -7.54 7.91
CA TRP A 56 6.84 -6.20 7.72
C TRP A 56 5.76 -5.81 8.75
N GLY A 57 5.44 -6.69 9.71
CA GLY A 57 4.49 -6.41 10.81
C GLY A 57 3.06 -6.91 10.59
N PHE A 58 2.76 -7.60 9.48
CA PHE A 58 1.43 -8.15 9.24
C PHE A 58 1.17 -9.38 10.14
N ARG A 59 0.24 -9.23 11.10
CA ARG A 59 -0.05 -10.26 12.12
C ARG A 59 -0.71 -11.53 11.59
N HIS A 60 -1.44 -11.44 10.48
CA HIS A 60 -2.09 -12.58 9.84
C HIS A 60 -1.67 -12.62 8.38
N VAL A 61 -0.93 -13.66 8.00
CA VAL A 61 -0.36 -13.84 6.67
C VAL A 61 -0.61 -15.27 6.24
N PHE A 62 -1.22 -15.40 5.08
CA PHE A 62 -1.47 -16.65 4.36
C PHE A 62 -1.24 -16.35 2.88
N THR A 63 -0.54 -17.21 2.16
CA THR A 63 -0.66 -17.22 0.70
C THR A 63 -1.98 -17.89 0.33
N TRP A 64 -2.89 -17.15 -0.30
CA TRP A 64 -3.89 -17.77 -1.16
C TRP A 64 -3.21 -18.16 -2.48
N ALA A 65 -3.50 -19.36 -2.98
CA ALA A 65 -2.96 -19.86 -4.23
C ALA A 65 -4.07 -20.61 -4.95
N ASP A 66 -4.38 -20.15 -6.15
CA ASP A 66 -5.43 -20.71 -7.00
C ASP A 66 -4.98 -22.05 -7.62
N GLY A 67 -5.93 -22.88 -8.04
CA GLY A 67 -5.68 -24.24 -8.51
C GLY A 67 -6.68 -24.73 -9.55
N ARG A 68 -6.40 -25.90 -10.13
CA ARG A 68 -7.39 -26.65 -10.92
C ARG A 68 -8.20 -27.52 -9.97
N HIS A 69 -9.46 -27.17 -9.76
CA HIS A 69 -10.40 -27.97 -8.98
C HIS A 69 -11.00 -29.07 -9.87
N ALA A 70 -11.23 -30.26 -9.32
CA ALA A 70 -11.78 -31.40 -10.08
C ALA A 70 -13.30 -31.29 -10.31
N GLY A 71 -14.00 -30.52 -9.47
CA GLY A 71 -15.40 -30.12 -9.62
C GLY A 71 -15.54 -28.68 -10.11
N VAL A 72 -16.78 -28.22 -10.26
CA VAL A 72 -17.10 -26.80 -10.51
C VAL A 72 -17.06 -26.06 -9.18
N THR A 73 -16.18 -25.08 -9.04
CA THR A 73 -16.20 -24.18 -7.87
C THR A 73 -17.06 -22.95 -8.15
N THR A 74 -17.53 -22.29 -7.10
CA THR A 74 -18.42 -21.12 -7.21
C THR A 74 -18.09 -20.06 -6.17
N HIS A 75 -18.18 -18.79 -6.56
CA HIS A 75 -17.91 -17.62 -5.73
C HIS A 75 -19.15 -16.72 -5.68
N LEU A 76 -19.80 -16.63 -4.52
CA LEU A 76 -20.93 -15.71 -4.29
C LEU A 76 -20.43 -14.44 -3.58
N ILE A 77 -20.39 -13.33 -4.29
CA ILE A 77 -19.84 -12.05 -3.78
C ILE A 77 -20.84 -11.37 -2.85
N ARG A 78 -20.40 -11.08 -1.63
CA ARG A 78 -21.16 -10.43 -0.56
C ARG A 78 -20.78 -8.97 -0.34
N GLN A 79 -19.50 -8.62 -0.49
CA GLN A 79 -18.99 -7.24 -0.40
C GLN A 79 -17.85 -7.03 -1.40
N GLY A 80 -17.63 -5.79 -1.84
CA GLY A 80 -16.53 -5.45 -2.74
C GLY A 80 -16.67 -5.98 -4.17
N SER A 81 -15.55 -6.28 -4.82
CA SER A 81 -15.52 -6.83 -6.17
C SER A 81 -14.37 -7.81 -6.42
N LEU A 82 -14.60 -8.72 -7.37
CA LEU A 82 -13.69 -9.79 -7.80
C LEU A 82 -13.51 -9.67 -9.32
N THR A 83 -12.26 -9.57 -9.77
CA THR A 83 -11.91 -9.63 -11.19
C THR A 83 -11.24 -10.97 -11.50
N ILE A 84 -11.72 -11.69 -12.51
CA ILE A 84 -11.24 -13.02 -12.91
C ILE A 84 -10.71 -13.02 -14.35
N THR A 85 -9.77 -13.90 -14.66
CA THR A 85 -9.37 -14.26 -16.03
C THR A 85 -9.05 -15.75 -16.14
N TYR A 86 -9.04 -16.27 -17.36
CA TYR A 86 -8.70 -17.64 -17.70
C TYR A 86 -7.50 -17.64 -18.67
N PRO A 87 -6.24 -17.72 -18.20
CA PRO A 87 -5.05 -17.52 -19.04
C PRO A 87 -4.94 -18.46 -20.25
N GLU A 88 -5.41 -19.70 -20.11
CA GLU A 88 -5.41 -20.68 -21.20
C GLU A 88 -6.48 -20.39 -22.26
N ASP A 89 -7.65 -19.89 -21.85
CA ASP A 89 -8.71 -19.50 -22.77
C ASP A 89 -8.33 -18.19 -23.48
N ASN A 90 -7.63 -17.27 -22.82
CA ASN A 90 -7.02 -16.12 -23.48
C ASN A 90 -6.08 -16.57 -24.61
N ALA A 91 -5.18 -17.52 -24.33
CA ALA A 91 -4.23 -18.05 -25.30
C ALA A 91 -4.89 -18.83 -26.45
N THR A 92 -5.92 -19.64 -26.17
CA THR A 92 -6.51 -20.59 -27.14
C THR A 92 -7.78 -20.12 -27.83
N LEU A 93 -8.62 -19.33 -27.15
CA LEU A 93 -9.92 -18.86 -27.63
C LEU A 93 -9.93 -17.36 -27.97
N HIS A 94 -8.94 -16.59 -27.48
CA HIS A 94 -8.85 -15.14 -27.68
C HIS A 94 -7.52 -14.68 -28.30
N HIS A 95 -6.78 -15.59 -28.94
CA HIS A 95 -5.55 -15.30 -29.69
C HIS A 95 -4.43 -14.61 -28.86
N GLY A 96 -4.42 -14.80 -27.54
CA GLY A 96 -3.50 -14.13 -26.60
C GLY A 96 -4.02 -12.81 -26.03
N GLU A 97 -5.20 -12.33 -26.42
CA GLU A 97 -5.85 -11.19 -25.79
C GLU A 97 -6.27 -11.55 -24.35
N VAL A 98 -5.77 -10.79 -23.36
CA VAL A 98 -6.08 -11.02 -21.95
C VAL A 98 -7.43 -10.42 -21.60
N LYS A 99 -8.48 -11.26 -21.54
CA LYS A 99 -9.82 -10.83 -21.13
C LYS A 99 -10.02 -10.98 -19.64
N LYS A 100 -10.45 -9.91 -18.99
CA LYS A 100 -10.77 -9.91 -17.56
C LYS A 100 -12.21 -9.47 -17.35
N GLU A 101 -12.93 -10.16 -16.49
CA GLU A 101 -14.31 -9.85 -16.13
C GLU A 101 -14.38 -9.48 -14.65
N THR A 102 -15.09 -8.40 -14.32
CA THR A 102 -15.19 -7.88 -12.95
C THR A 102 -16.63 -7.99 -12.46
N PHE A 103 -16.78 -8.70 -11.34
CA PHE A 103 -18.05 -9.02 -10.70
C PHE A 103 -18.14 -8.31 -9.34
N GLY A 104 -19.35 -7.89 -8.96
CA GLY A 104 -19.63 -7.21 -7.70
C GLY A 104 -20.66 -7.93 -6.84
N VAL A 105 -21.07 -7.29 -5.75
CA VAL A 105 -22.05 -7.82 -4.78
C VAL A 105 -23.29 -8.41 -5.44
N GLY A 106 -23.65 -9.63 -5.02
CA GLY A 106 -24.78 -10.39 -5.54
C GLY A 106 -24.46 -11.26 -6.76
N ALA A 107 -23.30 -11.08 -7.41
CA ALA A 107 -22.86 -11.96 -8.48
C ALA A 107 -22.45 -13.34 -7.92
N ARG A 108 -22.85 -14.38 -8.64
CA ARG A 108 -22.31 -15.74 -8.53
C ARG A 108 -21.42 -15.98 -9.74
N VAL A 109 -20.15 -16.30 -9.50
CA VAL A 109 -19.16 -16.64 -10.53
C VAL A 109 -18.87 -18.13 -10.42
N ASP A 110 -19.22 -18.90 -11.45
CA ASP A 110 -18.91 -20.33 -11.53
C ASP A 110 -17.64 -20.55 -12.34
N VAL A 111 -16.72 -21.34 -11.78
CA VAL A 111 -15.45 -21.70 -12.42
C VAL A 111 -15.54 -23.17 -12.86
N PRO A 112 -15.49 -23.45 -14.18
CA PRO A 112 -15.61 -24.81 -14.68
C PRO A 112 -14.46 -25.72 -14.21
N ALA A 113 -14.78 -26.99 -13.97
CA ALA A 113 -13.82 -28.00 -13.54
C ALA A 113 -12.56 -28.04 -14.43
N ASN A 114 -11.40 -28.14 -13.79
CA ASN A 114 -10.07 -28.16 -14.38
C ASN A 114 -9.62 -26.87 -15.11
N LYS A 115 -10.37 -25.76 -15.04
CA LYS A 115 -9.87 -24.46 -15.52
C LYS A 115 -8.76 -23.93 -14.63
N LEU A 116 -7.73 -23.33 -15.25
CA LEU A 116 -6.82 -22.42 -14.58
C LEU A 116 -7.46 -21.02 -14.60
N HIS A 117 -7.59 -20.41 -13.43
CA HIS A 117 -8.02 -19.02 -13.30
C HIS A 117 -7.02 -18.20 -12.48
N GLU A 118 -7.09 -16.88 -12.63
CA GLU A 118 -6.38 -15.91 -11.80
C GLU A 118 -7.36 -14.84 -11.34
N VAL A 119 -7.25 -14.40 -10.08
CA VAL A 119 -8.19 -13.49 -9.44
C VAL A 119 -7.49 -12.26 -8.86
N TRP A 120 -8.10 -11.09 -9.05
CA TRP A 120 -7.76 -9.83 -8.38
C TRP A 120 -8.93 -9.34 -7.53
N ILE A 121 -8.60 -8.69 -6.43
CA ILE A 121 -9.53 -8.12 -5.47
C ILE A 121 -9.64 -6.61 -5.72
N GLY A 122 -10.86 -6.07 -5.69
CA GLY A 122 -11.10 -4.63 -5.85
C GLY A 122 -10.48 -3.75 -4.76
N GLU A 123 -10.38 -2.45 -5.02
CA GLU A 123 -9.74 -1.46 -4.13
C GLU A 123 -10.35 -1.41 -2.72
N SER A 124 -11.63 -1.75 -2.57
CA SER A 124 -12.36 -1.82 -1.30
C SER A 124 -12.31 -3.21 -0.63
N GLY A 125 -11.52 -4.14 -1.15
CA GLY A 125 -11.51 -5.55 -0.76
C GLY A 125 -12.60 -6.37 -1.45
N CYS A 126 -12.81 -7.60 -0.98
CA CYS A 126 -13.93 -8.45 -1.40
C CYS A 126 -14.25 -9.48 -0.29
N GLU A 127 -15.53 -9.65 0.04
CA GLU A 127 -16.05 -10.78 0.82
C GLU A 127 -16.84 -11.67 -0.14
N TYR A 128 -16.50 -12.95 -0.24
CA TYR A 128 -17.25 -13.93 -1.03
C TYR A 128 -17.31 -15.29 -0.34
N VAL A 129 -18.37 -16.05 -0.61
CA VAL A 129 -18.54 -17.43 -0.16
C VAL A 129 -18.08 -18.35 -1.28
N ILE A 130 -17.24 -19.34 -0.96
CA ILE A 130 -16.79 -20.38 -1.89
C ILE A 130 -17.64 -21.64 -1.70
N GLY A 131 -17.98 -22.32 -2.80
CA GLY A 131 -18.40 -23.72 -2.82
C GLY A 131 -17.52 -24.54 -3.78
N GLU A 132 -17.35 -25.83 -3.47
CA GLU A 132 -16.57 -26.84 -4.23
C GLU A 132 -17.35 -28.16 -4.37
#